data_AF-A0A7V3VJI5-F1
#
_entry.id   AF-A0A7V3VJI5-F1
#
_cell.length_a   1.000
_cell.length_b   1.000
_cell.length_c   1.000
_cell.angle_alpha   90.00
_cell.angle_beta   90.00
_cell.angle_gamma   90.00
#
_symmetry.space_group_name_H-M   'P 1'
#
loop_
_entity.id
_entity.type
_entity.pdbx_description
1 polymer ?
#
loop_
_entity_poly.entity_id
_entity_poly.type
_entity_poly.pdbx_seq_one_letter_code
_entity_poly.pdbx_strand_id
1 'polypeptide(L)'
;MRVPTAVVTLVAFATFFSLPAWAGLRRRGAFFWWDWGASLYPVLFWLGLYAAHVGSHHRGNFMELALAGMAVMPASYARLFALDRRVLGPRGAAGAAHAFTLGFALLLRLVMPALP
;
A
#
# COMPACT_ATOMS: atom_id res chain seq x y z
N MET A 1 -14.57 -4.53 21.60
CA MET A 1 -14.03 -4.14 20.27
C MET A 1 -12.61 -3.61 20.45
N ARG A 2 -11.57 -4.37 20.09
CA ARG A 2 -10.15 -3.97 20.12
C ARG A 2 -9.60 -3.99 18.69
N VAL A 3 -10.16 -3.15 17.84
CA VAL A 3 -9.92 -3.13 16.39
C VAL A 3 -8.90 -2.06 15.95
N PRO A 4 -8.76 -0.87 16.59
CA PRO A 4 -7.81 0.13 16.11
C PRO A 4 -6.35 -0.31 16.29
N THR A 5 -6.07 -1.12 17.32
CA THR A 5 -4.70 -1.54 17.62
C THR A 5 -4.12 -2.44 16.53
N ALA A 6 -4.89 -3.40 16.02
CA ALA A 6 -4.40 -4.33 14.99
C ALA A 6 -4.06 -3.62 13.67
N VAL A 7 -4.90 -2.69 13.22
CA VAL A 7 -4.67 -1.90 12.00
C VAL A 7 -3.45 -1.00 12.17
N VAL A 8 -3.35 -0.29 13.31
CA VAL A 8 -2.20 0.56 13.61
C VAL A 8 -0.91 -0.25 13.66
N THR A 9 -0.92 -1.43 14.30
CA THR A 9 0.24 -2.32 14.34
C THR A 9 0.63 -2.80 12.94
N LEU A 10 -0.33 -3.11 12.07
CA LEU A 10 -0.06 -3.58 10.71
C LEU A 10 0.50 -2.49 9.80
N VAL A 11 -0.03 -1.27 9.88
CA VAL A 11 0.50 -0.11 9.15
C VAL A 11 1.90 0.26 9.66
N ALA A 12 2.10 0.22 10.98
CA ALA A 12 3.40 0.44 11.59
C ALA A 12 4.41 -0.63 11.14
N PHE A 13 3.99 -1.90 11.08
CA PHE A 13 4.80 -3.01 10.59
C PHE A 13 5.17 -2.81 9.11
N ALA A 14 4.19 -2.60 8.23
CA ALA A 14 4.44 -2.37 6.81
C ALA A 14 5.38 -1.17 6.56
N THR A 15 5.22 -0.11 7.36
CA THR A 15 6.11 1.07 7.33
C THR A 15 7.52 0.72 7.77
N PHE A 16 7.67 0.04 8.91
CA PHE A 16 8.98 -0.35 9.45
C PHE A 16 9.76 -1.25 8.48
N PHE A 17 9.11 -2.24 7.88
CA PHE A 17 9.75 -3.16 6.94
C PHE A 17 10.00 -2.55 5.55
N SER A 18 9.36 -1.42 5.22
CA SER A 18 9.65 -0.64 4.01
C SER A 18 10.83 0.33 4.20
N LEU A 19 11.26 0.60 5.44
CA LEU A 19 12.39 1.50 5.73
C LEU A 19 13.68 1.15 4.98
N PRO A 20 14.12 -0.12 4.85
CA PRO A 20 15.33 -0.44 4.10
C PRO A 20 15.19 -0.11 2.61
N ALA A 21 14.01 -0.35 2.03
CA ALA A 21 13.74 -0.01 0.64
C ALA A 21 13.81 1.51 0.42
N TRP A 22 13.18 2.28 1.32
CA TRP A 22 13.21 3.74 1.31
C TRP A 22 14.60 4.31 1.54
N ALA A 23 15.37 3.76 2.48
CA ALA A 23 16.78 4.13 2.69
C ALA A 23 17.61 3.87 1.43
N GLY A 24 17.36 2.75 0.75
CA GLY A 24 17.97 2.41 -0.54
C GLY A 24 17.63 3.42 -1.63
N LEU A 25 16.35 3.81 -1.75
CA LEU A 25 15.90 4.83 -2.70
C LEU A 25 16.50 6.21 -2.38
N ARG A 26 16.61 6.57 -1.09
CA ARG A 26 17.15 7.85 -0.62
C ARG A 26 18.62 7.99 -0.95
N ARG A 27 19.41 6.93 -0.72
CA ARG A 27 20.83 6.90 -1.10
C ARG A 27 21.06 7.07 -2.60
N ARG A 28 20.07 6.75 -3.43
CA ARG A 28 20.12 6.88 -4.90
C ARG A 28 19.55 8.20 -5.43
N GLY A 29 19.11 9.11 -4.56
CA GLY A 29 18.44 10.35 -4.98
C GLY A 29 17.09 10.12 -5.67
N ALA A 30 16.53 8.91 -5.55
CA ALA A 30 15.24 8.52 -6.16
C ALA A 30 14.09 8.56 -5.16
N PHE A 31 14.33 8.99 -3.93
CA PHE A 31 13.32 9.05 -2.89
C PHE A 31 12.52 10.34 -2.98
N PHE A 32 11.19 10.22 -3.01
CA PHE A 32 10.27 11.34 -3.06
C PHE A 32 9.50 11.46 -1.75
N TRP A 33 9.04 12.67 -1.43
CA TRP A 33 8.27 12.92 -0.20
C TRP A 33 7.00 12.06 -0.09
N TRP A 34 6.36 11.73 -1.22
CA TRP A 34 5.19 10.86 -1.26
C TRP A 34 5.49 9.38 -0.98
N ASP A 35 6.75 8.94 -0.99
CA ASP A 35 7.12 7.58 -0.61
C ASP A 35 6.86 7.32 0.88
N TRP A 36 6.98 8.33 1.73
CA TRP A 36 6.54 8.26 3.13
C TRP A 36 5.02 8.09 3.24
N GLY A 37 4.28 8.78 2.37
CA GLY A 37 2.83 8.68 2.30
C GLY A 37 2.34 7.35 1.72
N ALA A 38 3.19 6.61 1.01
CA ALA A 38 2.81 5.36 0.34
C ALA A 38 2.25 4.31 1.30
N SER A 39 2.65 4.33 2.58
CA SER A 39 2.07 3.48 3.63
C SER A 39 0.65 3.84 4.02
N LEU A 40 0.27 5.12 3.89
CA LEU A 40 -0.98 5.66 4.39
C LEU A 40 -2.02 5.81 3.29
N TYR A 41 -1.60 6.19 2.08
CA TYR A 41 -2.50 6.45 0.95
C TYR A 41 -3.41 5.27 0.58
N PRO A 42 -2.93 4.01 0.48
CA PRO A 42 -3.78 2.87 0.16
C PRO A 42 -4.85 2.62 1.21
N VAL A 43 -4.52 2.86 2.49
CA VAL A 43 -5.43 2.74 3.64
C VAL A 43 -6.50 3.82 3.56
N LEU A 44 -6.11 5.08 3.36
CA LEU A 44 -7.05 6.21 3.21
C LEU A 44 -7.95 6.03 1.98
N PHE A 45 -7.38 5.57 0.87
CA PHE A 45 -8.12 5.28 -0.35
C PHE A 45 -9.14 4.17 -0.12
N TRP A 46 -8.75 3.07 0.53
CA TRP A 46 -9.68 1.99 0.88
C TRP A 46 -10.81 2.50 1.80
N LEU A 47 -10.49 3.32 2.80
CA LEU A 47 -11.51 3.93 3.68
C LEU A 47 -12.46 4.84 2.89
N GLY A 48 -11.96 5.58 1.90
CA GLY A 48 -12.77 6.36 0.99
C GLY A 48 -13.72 5.50 0.15
N LEU A 49 -13.24 4.39 -0.41
CA LEU A 49 -14.08 3.41 -1.12
C LEU A 49 -15.16 2.82 -0.21
N TYR A 50 -14.81 2.50 1.04
CA TYR A 50 -15.75 2.02 2.04
C TYR A 50 -16.83 3.06 2.36
N ALA A 51 -16.46 4.32 2.60
CA ALA A 51 -17.40 5.41 2.88
C ALA A 51 -18.33 5.70 1.68
N ALA A 52 -17.82 5.55 0.46
CA ALA A 52 -18.57 5.68 -0.79
C ALA A 52 -19.47 4.47 -1.10
N HIS A 53 -19.54 3.47 -0.21
CA HIS A 53 -20.31 2.24 -0.40
C HIS A 53 -19.90 1.44 -1.65
N VAL A 54 -18.62 1.52 -2.03
CA VAL A 54 -18.06 0.74 -3.13
C VAL A 54 -17.60 -0.61 -2.59
N GLY A 55 -18.06 -1.71 -3.19
CA GLY A 55 -17.68 -3.09 -2.84
C GLY A 55 -18.43 -3.70 -1.64
N SER A 56 -17.96 -4.85 -1.15
CA SER A 56 -18.61 -5.64 -0.08
C SER A 56 -18.56 -5.00 1.31
N HIS A 57 -19.62 -5.07 2.10
CA HIS A 57 -19.66 -4.48 3.46
C HIS A 57 -19.57 -5.50 4.60
N HIS A 58 -19.00 -6.68 4.35
CA HIS A 58 -18.91 -7.76 5.33
C HIS A 58 -17.81 -7.53 6.38
N ARG A 59 -17.85 -8.29 7.50
CA ARG A 59 -16.90 -8.18 8.62
C ARG A 59 -15.42 -8.43 8.22
N GLY A 60 -15.16 -8.99 7.03
CA GLY A 60 -13.83 -9.16 6.42
C GLY A 60 -13.12 -7.87 5.99
N ASN A 61 -13.82 -6.72 6.04
CA ASN A 61 -13.30 -5.39 5.74
C ASN A 61 -11.97 -5.04 6.44
N PHE A 62 -11.74 -5.56 7.65
CA PHE A 62 -10.49 -5.31 8.38
C PHE A 62 -9.30 -6.05 7.79
N MET A 63 -9.52 -7.25 7.24
CA MET A 63 -8.47 -8.00 6.59
C MET A 63 -8.13 -7.38 5.23
N GLU A 64 -9.11 -6.88 4.48
CA GLU A 64 -8.87 -6.10 3.26
C GLU A 64 -8.01 -4.85 3.55
N LEU A 65 -8.34 -4.10 4.60
CA LEU A 65 -7.58 -2.92 5.01
C LEU A 65 -6.13 -3.26 5.39
N ALA A 66 -5.94 -4.36 6.12
CA ALA A 66 -4.62 -4.86 6.49
C ALA A 66 -3.79 -5.26 5.25
N LEU A 67 -4.40 -6.01 4.33
CA LEU A 67 -3.76 -6.44 3.09
C LEU A 67 -3.41 -5.25 2.19
N ALA A 68 -4.29 -4.24 2.10
CA ALA A 68 -4.02 -3.00 1.37
C ALA A 68 -2.78 -2.26 1.92
N GLY A 69 -2.61 -2.22 3.25
CA GLY A 69 -1.41 -1.66 3.88
C GLY A 69 -0.15 -2.51 3.63
N MET A 70 -0.27 -3.84 3.64
CA MET A 70 0.87 -4.74 3.39
C MET A 70 1.40 -4.65 1.96
N ALA A 71 0.57 -4.29 0.97
CA ALA A 71 0.98 -4.16 -0.43
C ALA A 71 2.06 -3.08 -0.67
N VAL A 72 2.25 -2.17 0.29
CA VAL A 72 3.25 -1.10 0.24
C VAL A 72 4.67 -1.65 0.31
N MET A 73 4.88 -2.70 1.09
CA MET A 73 6.18 -3.38 1.20
C MET A 73 6.66 -3.91 -0.16
N PRO A 74 5.95 -4.87 -0.81
CA PRO A 74 6.40 -5.42 -2.08
C PRO A 74 6.47 -4.34 -3.16
N ALA A 75 5.60 -3.32 -3.15
CA ALA A 75 5.69 -2.19 -4.08
C ALA A 75 6.99 -1.38 -3.91
N SER A 76 7.38 -1.08 -2.67
CA SER A 76 8.61 -0.33 -2.36
C SER A 76 9.87 -1.12 -2.76
N TYR A 77 9.87 -2.43 -2.52
CA TYR A 77 10.98 -3.30 -2.91
C TYR A 77 11.05 -3.52 -4.43
N ALA A 78 9.91 -3.76 -5.09
CA ALA A 78 9.82 -3.87 -6.54
C ALA A 78 10.32 -2.59 -7.23
N ARG A 79 10.01 -1.44 -6.64
CA ARG A 79 10.55 -0.16 -7.11
C ARG A 79 12.07 -0.09 -7.00
N LEU A 80 12.62 -0.34 -5.81
CA LEU A 80 14.05 -0.24 -5.54
C LEU A 80 14.90 -1.20 -6.41
N PHE A 81 14.40 -2.42 -6.65
CA PHE A 81 15.17 -3.48 -7.30
C PHE A 81 14.85 -3.68 -8.79
N ALA A 82 13.60 -3.48 -9.21
CA ALA A 82 13.16 -3.81 -10.57
C ALA A 82 12.80 -2.56 -11.40
N LEU A 83 11.88 -1.72 -10.92
CA LEU A 83 11.27 -0.66 -11.76
C LEU A 83 12.22 0.51 -12.02
N ASP A 84 12.94 0.99 -10.99
CA ASP A 84 13.91 2.09 -11.14
C ASP A 84 15.08 1.71 -12.06
N ARG A 85 15.47 0.42 -12.07
CA ARG A 85 16.68 -0.06 -12.76
C ARG A 85 16.44 -0.50 -14.20
N ARG A 86 15.22 -0.96 -14.54
CA ARG A 86 15.01 -1.72 -15.79
C ARG A 86 13.98 -1.11 -16.74
N VAL A 87 13.06 -0.25 -16.27
CA VAL A 87 11.84 0.03 -17.07
C VAL A 87 11.44 1.50 -17.17
N LEU A 88 11.28 2.23 -16.05
CA LEU A 88 10.45 3.46 -16.06
C LEU A 88 11.15 4.74 -15.56
N GLY A 89 12.43 4.65 -15.16
CA GLY A 89 13.10 5.74 -14.44
C GLY A 89 12.46 6.06 -13.08
N PRO A 90 13.05 6.94 -12.26
CA PRO A 90 12.66 7.10 -10.85
C PRO A 90 11.21 7.56 -10.63
N ARG A 91 10.72 8.49 -11.47
CA ARG A 91 9.36 9.03 -11.39
C ARG A 91 8.31 8.04 -11.89
N GLY A 92 8.56 7.38 -13.02
CA GLY A 92 7.64 6.39 -13.58
C GLY A 92 7.52 5.16 -12.69
N ALA A 93 8.62 4.73 -12.09
CA ALA A 93 8.64 3.63 -11.12
C ALA A 93 7.91 3.98 -9.81
N ALA A 94 7.99 5.23 -9.33
CA ALA A 94 7.17 5.71 -8.21
C ALA A 94 5.68 5.66 -8.56
N GLY A 95 5.30 6.21 -9.73
CA GLY A 95 3.92 6.18 -10.20
C GLY A 95 3.38 4.75 -10.34
N ALA A 96 4.17 3.84 -10.89
CA ALA A 96 3.80 2.43 -11.01
C ALA A 96 3.62 1.74 -9.65
N ALA A 97 4.50 2.01 -8.68
CA ALA A 97 4.36 1.48 -7.32
C ALA A 97 3.08 1.99 -6.64
N HIS A 98 2.72 3.26 -6.82
CA HIS A 98 1.46 3.82 -6.31
C HIS A 98 0.24 3.27 -7.03
N ALA A 99 0.27 3.17 -8.37
CA ALA A 99 -0.82 2.59 -9.15
C ALA A 99 -1.06 1.13 -8.73
N PHE A 100 0.01 0.38 -8.45
CA PHE A 100 -0.09 -0.99 -7.94
C PHE A 100 -0.76 -1.04 -6.57
N THR A 101 -0.36 -0.22 -5.60
CA THR A 101 -0.95 -0.27 -4.25
C THR A 101 -2.41 0.18 -4.24
N LEU A 102 -2.76 1.22 -5.00
CA LEU A 102 -4.15 1.67 -5.15
C LEU A 102 -5.00 0.66 -5.93
N GLY A 103 -4.46 0.13 -7.02
CA GLY A 103 -5.12 -0.90 -7.82
C GLY A 103 -5.38 -2.17 -7.01
N PHE A 104 -4.42 -2.58 -6.17
CA PHE A 104 -4.59 -3.70 -5.26
C PHE A 104 -5.66 -3.42 -4.20
N ALA A 105 -5.68 -2.24 -3.60
CA ALA A 105 -6.72 -1.84 -2.65
C ALA A 105 -8.12 -1.83 -3.29
N LEU A 106 -8.24 -1.32 -4.52
CA LEU A 106 -9.47 -1.37 -5.30
C LEU A 106 -9.88 -2.81 -5.61
N LEU A 107 -8.93 -3.65 -6.03
CA LEU A 107 -9.18 -5.05 -6.38
C LEU A 107 -9.63 -5.85 -5.17
N LEU A 108 -9.01 -5.65 -4.00
CA LEU A 108 -9.49 -6.23 -2.74
C LEU A 108 -10.96 -5.83 -2.49
N ARG A 109 -11.29 -4.55 -2.67
CA ARG A 109 -12.64 -4.02 -2.44
C ARG A 109 -13.69 -4.61 -3.39
N LEU A 110 -13.32 -4.86 -4.64
CA LEU A 110 -14.24 -5.35 -5.68
C LEU A 110 -14.32 -6.89 -5.73
N VAL A 111 -13.23 -7.59 -5.40
CA VAL A 111 -13.06 -9.04 -5.65
C VAL A 111 -13.05 -9.88 -4.37
N MET A 112 -12.93 -9.29 -3.17
CA MET A 112 -13.11 -10.03 -1.90
C MET A 112 -14.49 -9.84 -1.25
N PRO A 113 -15.64 -10.11 -1.91
CA PRO A 113 -16.92 -10.17 -1.22
C PRO A 113 -17.11 -11.45 -0.38
N ALA A 114 -16.17 -12.40 -0.40
CA ALA A 114 -16.46 -13.81 -0.05
C ALA A 114 -15.39 -14.50 0.79
N LEU A 115 -14.83 -13.85 1.80
CA LEU A 115 -14.27 -14.60 2.93
C LEU A 115 -15.39 -14.74 3.98
N PRO A 116 -15.91 -15.96 4.21
CA PRO A 116 -17.05 -16.20 5.11
C PRO A 116 -16.76 -15.78 6.55
#